data_AF-A0A964AQI1-F1
#
_entry.id   AF-A0A964AQI1-F1
#
_cell.length_a   1.000
_cell.length_b   1.000
_cell.length_c   1.000
_cell.angle_alpha   90.00
_cell.angle_beta   90.00
_cell.angle_gamma   90.00
#
_symmetry.space_group_name_H-M   'P 1'
#
loop_
_entity.id
_entity.type
_entity.pdbx_description
1 polymer ?
#
loop_
_entity_poly.entity_id
_entity_poly.type
_entity_poly.pdbx_seq_one_letter_code
_entity_poly.pdbx_strand_id
1 'polypeptide(L)'
;MAKVWIAALLNFFFPGAGYLVLGHKALLAVGWLIGVIGLTYVELGIQTAAPDYYWPMFASVFIMNTAFAVDAFRVGKEQVGEAVGAAATA
;
A
#
# COMPACT_ATOMS: atom_id res chain seq x y z
N MET A 1 -10.88 -11.74 -7.97
CA MET A 1 -9.42 -11.62 -8.20
C MET A 1 -8.98 -10.24 -8.71
N ALA A 2 -9.63 -9.62 -9.69
CA ALA A 2 -9.24 -8.29 -10.18
C ALA A 2 -9.11 -7.22 -9.08
N LYS A 3 -10.07 -7.18 -8.15
CA LYS A 3 -10.04 -6.29 -6.98
C LYS A 3 -8.79 -6.44 -6.10
N VAL A 4 -8.27 -7.68 -5.96
CA VAL A 4 -7.08 -7.98 -5.16
C VAL A 4 -5.82 -7.43 -5.83
N TRP A 5 -5.70 -7.61 -7.15
CA TRP A 5 -4.60 -7.05 -7.92
C TRP A 5 -4.61 -5.52 -7.94
N ILE A 6 -5.80 -4.91 -8.09
CA ILE A 6 -5.96 -3.46 -8.01
C ILE A 6 -5.54 -2.96 -6.63
N ALA A 7 -5.95 -3.62 -5.56
CA ALA A 7 -5.56 -3.24 -4.20
C ALA A 7 -4.04 -3.34 -3.99
N ALA A 8 -3.41 -4.41 -4.47
CA ALA A 8 -1.97 -4.59 -4.37
C ALA A 8 -1.19 -3.50 -5.13
N LEU A 9 -1.59 -3.21 -6.38
CA LEU A 9 -1.00 -2.14 -7.19
C LEU A 9 -1.19 -0.77 -6.53
N LEU A 10 -2.38 -0.48 -6.01
CA LEU A 10 -2.64 0.78 -5.32
C LEU A 10 -1.77 0.93 -4.08
N ASN A 11 -1.58 -0.13 -3.28
CA ASN A 11 -0.73 -0.08 -2.10
C ASN A 11 0.77 0.03 -2.43
N PHE A 12 1.20 -0.41 -3.61
CA PHE A 12 2.57 -0.20 -4.09
C PHE A 12 2.85 1.28 -4.38
N PHE A 13 1.91 2.02 -4.97
CA PHE A 13 2.15 3.43 -5.26
C PHE A 13 1.75 4.35 -4.11
N PHE A 14 0.69 4.00 -3.39
CA PHE A 14 0.09 4.79 -2.34
C PHE A 14 -0.16 3.90 -1.12
N PRO A 15 0.80 3.81 -0.18
CA PRO A 15 0.65 3.04 1.05
C PRO A 15 -0.67 3.40 1.76
N GLY A 16 -1.59 2.45 1.85
CA GLY A 16 -2.91 2.64 2.43
C GLY A 16 -4.07 2.56 1.42
N ALA A 17 -3.90 3.03 0.19
CA ALA A 17 -5.01 3.10 -0.78
C ALA A 17 -5.60 1.72 -1.12
N GLY A 18 -4.77 0.68 -1.21
CA GLY A 18 -5.21 -0.68 -1.46
C GLY A 18 -6.10 -1.24 -0.35
N TYR A 19 -5.75 -0.95 0.91
CA TYR A 19 -6.54 -1.37 2.06
C TYR A 19 -7.93 -0.71 2.09
N LEU A 20 -8.03 0.56 1.66
CA LEU A 20 -9.33 1.24 1.52
C LEU A 20 -10.22 0.55 0.49
N VAL A 21 -9.67 0.13 -0.65
CA VAL A 21 -10.41 -0.64 -1.67
C VAL A 21 -10.89 -1.98 -1.13
N LEU A 22 -10.09 -2.63 -0.29
CA LEU A 22 -10.44 -3.90 0.37
C LEU A 22 -11.36 -3.71 1.60
N GLY A 23 -11.65 -2.47 2.01
CA GLY A 23 -12.40 -2.19 3.24
C GLY A 23 -11.70 -2.68 4.51
N HIS A 24 -10.38 -2.91 4.46
CA HIS A 24 -9.60 -3.47 5.55
C HIS A 24 -8.88 -2.37 6.31
N LYS A 25 -8.99 -2.33 7.65
CA LYS A 25 -8.23 -1.40 8.53
C LYS A 25 -8.20 0.06 8.02
N ALA A 26 -9.37 0.61 7.67
CA ALA A 26 -9.48 1.90 6.99
C ALA A 26 -8.81 3.08 7.73
N LEU A 27 -8.88 3.14 9.05
CA LEU A 27 -8.23 4.20 9.82
C LEU A 27 -6.70 4.19 9.69
N LEU A 28 -6.09 3.00 9.78
CA LEU A 28 -4.65 2.81 9.56
C LEU A 28 -4.28 3.16 8.12
N ALA A 29 -5.10 2.76 7.15
CA ALA A 29 -4.90 3.07 5.75
C ALA A 29 -4.88 4.58 5.46
N VAL A 30 -5.81 5.34 6.05
CA VAL A 30 -5.80 6.80 6.00
C VAL A 30 -4.56 7.38 6.67
N GLY A 31 -4.16 6.84 7.83
CA GLY A 31 -2.94 7.25 8.53
C GLY A 31 -1.68 7.08 7.66
N TRP A 32 -1.53 5.95 6.97
CA TRP A 32 -0.42 5.69 6.04
C TRP A 32 -0.41 6.68 4.87
N LEU A 33 -1.58 6.97 4.27
CA LEU A 33 -1.70 7.93 3.18
C LEU A 33 -1.31 9.34 3.61
N ILE A 34 -1.81 9.79 4.77
CA ILE A 34 -1.46 11.10 5.33
C ILE A 34 0.04 11.16 5.62
N GLY A 35 0.61 10.09 6.20
CA GLY A 35 2.04 10.00 6.47
C GLY A 35 2.89 10.15 5.20
N VAL A 36 2.55 9.43 4.13
CA VAL A 36 3.29 9.50 2.86
C VAL A 36 3.17 10.88 2.22
N ILE A 37 1.97 11.49 2.23
CA ILE A 37 1.74 12.84 1.71
C ILE A 37 2.58 13.86 2.50
N GLY A 38 2.62 13.73 3.83
CA GLY A 38 3.43 14.57 4.70
C GLY A 38 4.93 14.45 4.40
N LEU A 39 5.43 13.22 4.22
CA LEU A 39 6.82 12.98 3.86
C LEU A 39 7.17 13.59 2.50
N THR A 40 6.33 13.38 1.49
CA THR A 40 6.52 13.98 0.15
C THR A 40 6.49 15.51 0.20
N TYR A 41 5.61 16.10 1.03
CA TYR A 41 5.59 17.56 1.22
C TYR A 41 6.90 18.08 1.80
N VAL A 42 7.44 17.41 2.83
CA VAL A 42 8.75 17.77 3.43
C VAL A 42 9.87 17.60 2.40
N GLU A 43 9.88 16.49 1.67
CA GLU A 43 10.90 16.16 0.67
C GLU A 43 10.94 17.20 -0.46
N LEU A 44 9.79 17.60 -1.00
CA LEU A 44 9.68 18.64 -2.03
C LEU A 44 10.12 20.03 -1.53
N GLY A 45 10.07 20.28 -0.22
CA GLY A 45 10.59 21.49 0.39
C GLY A 45 12.11 21.55 0.43
N ILE A 46 12.80 20.41 0.39
CA ILE A 46 14.27 20.33 0.38
C ILE A 46 14.75 20.41 -1.06
N GLN A 47 15.19 21.60 -1.49
CA GLN A 47 15.66 21.84 -2.87
C GLN A 47 17.16 21.59 -3.07
N THR A 48 17.82 20.96 -2.09
CA THR A 48 19.25 20.63 -2.17
C THR A 48 19.42 19.26 -2.80
N ALA A 49 20.11 19.21 -3.95
CA ALA A 49 20.48 17.95 -4.57
C ALA A 49 21.48 17.18 -3.69
N ALA A 50 21.16 15.94 -3.35
CA ALA A 50 22.05 15.04 -2.62
C ALA A 50 22.07 13.66 -3.30
N PRO A 51 22.81 13.53 -4.42
CA PRO A 51 22.77 12.35 -5.29
C PRO A 51 23.13 11.04 -4.57
N ASP A 52 24.00 11.11 -3.57
CA ASP A 52 24.44 9.96 -2.77
C ASP A 52 23.27 9.26 -2.05
N TYR A 53 22.17 9.97 -1.79
CA TYR A 53 20.97 9.43 -1.15
C TYR A 53 19.91 8.90 -2.11
N TYR A 54 20.05 9.10 -3.42
CA TYR A 54 19.02 8.71 -4.39
C TYR A 54 18.80 7.19 -4.41
N TRP A 55 19.88 6.42 -4.42
CA TRP A 55 19.78 4.95 -4.39
C TRP A 55 19.25 4.42 -3.06
N PRO A 56 19.77 4.85 -1.90
CA PRO A 56 19.20 4.48 -0.60
C PRO A 56 17.71 4.81 -0.48
N MET A 57 17.29 5.99 -0.95
CA MET A 57 15.89 6.41 -0.95
C MET A 57 15.04 5.52 -1.85
N PHE A 58 15.45 5.31 -3.10
CA PHE A 58 14.75 4.43 -4.03
C PHE A 58 14.62 3.02 -3.46
N ALA A 59 15.71 2.43 -2.96
CA ALA A 59 15.70 1.08 -2.42
C ALA A 59 14.76 0.96 -1.21
N SER A 60 14.78 1.96 -0.32
CA SER A 60 13.93 2.00 0.86
C SER A 60 12.45 2.09 0.48
N VAL A 61 12.09 3.02 -0.42
CA VAL A 61 10.71 3.18 -0.90
C VAL A 61 10.26 1.92 -1.65
N PHE A 62 11.09 1.36 -2.52
CA PHE A 62 10.77 0.16 -3.29
C PHE A 62 10.49 -1.04 -2.38
N ILE A 63 11.34 -1.29 -1.38
CA ILE A 63 11.14 -2.38 -0.42
C ILE A 63 9.87 -2.15 0.40
N MET A 64 9.69 -0.96 0.95
CA MET A 64 8.53 -0.63 1.79
C MET A 64 7.21 -0.76 1.01
N ASN A 65 7.16 -0.19 -0.20
CA ASN A 65 5.98 -0.24 -1.07
C ASN A 65 5.67 -1.67 -1.54
N THR A 66 6.71 -2.46 -1.83
CA THR A 66 6.54 -3.89 -2.12
C THR A 66 5.93 -4.63 -0.94
N ALA A 67 6.36 -4.34 0.29
CA ALA A 67 5.79 -4.95 1.50
C ALA A 67 4.29 -4.62 1.65
N PHE A 68 3.89 -3.34 1.45
CA PHE A 68 2.49 -2.94 1.47
C PHE A 68 1.65 -3.61 0.38
N ALA A 69 2.20 -3.77 -0.82
CA ALA A 69 1.53 -4.42 -1.95
C ALA A 69 1.31 -5.92 -1.68
N VAL A 70 2.33 -6.62 -1.17
CA VAL A 70 2.26 -8.03 -0.81
C VAL A 70 1.25 -8.25 0.30
N ASP A 71 1.24 -7.39 1.32
CA ASP A 71 0.29 -7.50 2.42
C ASP A 71 -1.15 -7.28 1.96
N ALA A 72 -1.44 -6.22 1.18
CA ALA A 72 -2.77 -6.03 0.60
C ALA A 72 -3.20 -7.19 -0.30
N PHE A 73 -2.27 -7.77 -1.06
CA PHE A 73 -2.57 -8.94 -1.88
C PHE A 73 -2.97 -10.16 -1.03
N ARG A 74 -2.28 -10.41 0.08
CA ARG A 74 -2.61 -11.49 1.04
C ARG A 74 -3.98 -11.27 1.66
N VAL A 75 -4.23 -10.09 2.20
CA VAL A 75 -5.54 -9.71 2.78
C VAL A 75 -6.66 -9.89 1.77
N GLY A 76 -6.48 -9.40 0.54
CA GLY A 76 -7.49 -9.53 -0.50
C GLY A 76 -7.74 -10.98 -0.92
N LYS A 77 -6.71 -11.84 -0.93
CA LYS A 77 -6.88 -13.27 -1.20
C LYS A 77 -7.63 -13.99 -0.08
N GLU A 78 -7.31 -13.67 1.18
CA GLU A 78 -8.00 -14.23 2.35
C GLU A 78 -9.49 -13.91 2.31
N GLN A 79 -9.86 -12.64 2.10
CA GLN A 79 -11.27 -12.22 1.98
C GLN A 79 -12.02 -12.93 0.84
N VAL A 80 -11.36 -13.15 -0.30
CA VAL A 80 -11.97 -13.89 -1.42
C VAL A 80 -12.18 -15.37 -1.04
N GLY A 81 -11.21 -15.98 -0.35
CA GLY A 81 -11.33 -17.36 0.15
C GLY A 81 -12.47 -17.53 1.15
N GLU A 82 -12.59 -16.61 2.10
CA GLU A 82 -13.69 -16.57 3.08
C GLU A 82 -15.06 -16.44 2.40
N ALA A 83 -15.18 -15.55 1.42
CA ALA A 83 -16.43 -15.35 0.69
C ALA A 83 -16.86 -16.60 -0.10
N VAL A 84 -15.90 -17.32 -0.72
CA VAL A 84 -16.17 -18.57 -1.44
C VAL A 84 -16.57 -19.68 -0.47
N GLY A 85 -15.90 -19.79 0.68
CA GLY A 85 -16.25 -20.77 1.71
C GLY A 85 -17.64 -20.55 2.28
N ALA A 86 -18.01 -19.31 2.59
CA ALA A 86 -19.34 -18.96 3.09
C ALA A 86 -20.45 -19.31 2.09
N ALA A 87 -20.23 -19.06 0.80
CA ALA A 87 -21.18 -19.41 -0.26
C ALA A 87 -21.33 -20.92 -0.48
N ALA A 88 -20.32 -21.72 -0.15
CA ALA A 88 -20.38 -23.18 -0.26
C ALA A 88 -21.14 -23.84 0.91
N THR A 89 -21.33 -23.13 2.02
CA THR A 89 -22.02 -23.60 3.23
C THR A 89 -23.45 -23.04 3.40
N ALA A 90 -23.88 -22.16 2.49
CA ALA A 90 -25.21 -21.56 2.46
C ALA A 90 -26.13 -22.32 1.49
#